data_AF-X1RLX1-F1
#
_entry.id   AF-X1RLX1-F1
#
_cell.length_a   1.000
_cell.length_b   1.000
_cell.length_c   1.000
_cell.angle_alpha   90.00
_cell.angle_beta   90.00
_cell.angle_gamma   90.00
#
_symmetry.space_group_name_H-M   'P 1'
#
loop_
_entity.id
_entity.type
_entity.pdbx_description
1 polymer ?
#
loop_
_entity_poly.entity_id
_entity_poly.type
_entity_poly.pdbx_seq_one_letter_code
_entity_poly.pdbx_strand_id
1 'polypeptide(L)'
;RTTYILKSGVDVMQTTYLTPLPGTRLFRKLQDEERLLYKNFPEDWDHYDMTEVIYKPLLIEPQELAHAMSESNHRLYNRLSIWRKFAKTWRATRSFTTAMWAYSSNINYRNVALGQHQGI
;
A
#
# COMPACT_ATOMS: atom_id res chain seq x y z
N ARG A 1 -5.21 -12.69 -4.68
CA ARG A 1 -5.68 -11.78 -3.59
C ARG A 1 -6.37 -10.52 -4.15
N THR A 2 -5.75 -9.79 -5.08
CA THR A 2 -6.33 -8.60 -5.75
C THR A 2 -7.72 -8.81 -6.37
N THR A 3 -8.00 -9.97 -7.00
CA THR A 3 -9.33 -10.27 -7.58
C THR A 3 -10.46 -10.24 -6.55
N TYR A 4 -10.21 -10.73 -5.33
CA TYR A 4 -11.20 -10.69 -4.25
C TYR A 4 -11.49 -9.25 -3.84
N ILE A 5 -10.44 -8.46 -3.62
CA ILE A 5 -10.53 -7.05 -3.24
C ILE A 5 -11.29 -6.23 -4.31
N LEU A 6 -11.01 -6.47 -5.59
CA LEU A 6 -11.70 -5.80 -6.70
C LEU A 6 -13.19 -6.15 -6.79
N LYS A 7 -13.58 -7.38 -6.41
CA LYS A 7 -14.98 -7.83 -6.40
C LYS A 7 -15.73 -7.46 -5.12
N SER A 8 -15.01 -7.13 -4.05
CA SER A 8 -15.58 -6.81 -2.74
C SER A 8 -16.46 -5.54 -2.75
N GLY A 9 -17.18 -5.32 -1.66
CA GLY A 9 -17.97 -4.10 -1.40
C GLY A 9 -17.13 -2.87 -1.05
N VAL A 10 -15.81 -3.01 -0.90
CA VAL A 10 -14.92 -1.94 -0.45
C VAL A 10 -14.92 -0.79 -1.46
N ASP A 11 -15.17 0.41 -0.97
CA ASP A 11 -15.23 1.67 -1.72
C ASP A 11 -13.87 2.33 -1.84
N VAL A 12 -13.06 2.35 -0.77
CA VAL A 12 -11.71 2.92 -0.73
C VAL A 12 -10.69 1.88 -0.28
N MET A 13 -9.54 1.83 -0.94
CA MET A 13 -8.48 0.87 -0.63
C MET A 13 -7.16 1.58 -0.44
N GLN A 14 -6.44 1.19 0.61
CA GLN A 14 -5.05 1.54 0.82
C GLN A 14 -4.25 0.23 0.93
N THR A 15 -3.09 0.21 0.29
CA THR A 15 -2.12 -0.88 0.37
C THR A 15 -0.86 -0.34 1.01
N THR A 16 -0.32 -1.09 1.96
CA THR A 16 0.89 -0.72 2.70
C THR A 16 1.78 -1.94 2.84
N TYR A 17 3.08 -1.69 3.02
CA TYR A 17 3.99 -2.72 3.48
C TYR A 17 3.87 -2.89 5.00
N LEU A 18 4.21 -4.08 5.48
CA LEU A 18 4.36 -4.30 6.91
C LEU A 18 5.61 -3.58 7.39
N THR A 19 5.43 -2.40 7.98
CA THR A 19 6.52 -1.56 8.48
C THR A 19 6.76 -1.83 9.97
N PRO A 20 7.84 -2.52 10.35
CA PRO A 20 8.22 -2.63 11.76
C PRO A 20 8.63 -1.27 12.33
N LEU A 21 7.75 -0.60 13.08
CA LEU A 21 8.09 0.70 13.67
C LEU A 21 9.01 0.54 14.90
N PRO A 22 9.99 1.44 15.12
CA PRO A 22 10.83 1.43 16.32
C PRO A 22 10.02 1.37 17.61
N GLY A 23 10.48 0.57 18.58
CA GLY A 23 9.78 0.31 19.85
C GLY A 23 8.74 -0.83 19.79
N THR A 24 8.33 -1.28 18.60
CA THR A 24 7.42 -2.44 18.49
C THR A 24 8.14 -3.77 18.76
N ARG A 25 7.37 -4.82 19.10
CA ARG A 25 7.92 -6.18 19.22
C ARG A 25 8.46 -6.71 17.89
N LEU A 26 7.80 -6.37 16.78
CA LEU A 26 8.22 -6.79 15.45
C LEU A 26 9.57 -6.17 15.06
N PHE A 27 9.76 -4.88 15.35
CA PHE A 27 11.03 -4.20 15.13
C PHE A 27 12.17 -4.88 15.89
N ARG A 28 12.01 -5.08 17.20
CA ARG A 28 13.02 -5.78 18.02
C ARG A 28 13.36 -7.16 17.46
N LYS A 29 12.33 -7.95 17.14
CA LYS A 29 12.52 -9.28 16.54
C LYS A 29 13.33 -9.22 15.24
N LEU A 30 12.97 -8.34 14.31
CA LEU A 30 13.67 -8.22 13.02
C LEU A 30 15.06 -7.60 13.17
N GLN A 31 15.28 -6.78 14.19
CA GLN A 31 16.59 -6.24 14.54
C GLN A 31 17.51 -7.35 15.07
N ASP A 32 17.02 -8.16 16.01
CA ASP A 32 17.75 -9.30 16.60
C ASP A 32 18.09 -10.37 15.55
N GLU A 33 17.21 -10.55 14.55
CA GLU A 33 17.43 -11.44 13.40
C GLU A 33 18.30 -10.81 12.29
N GLU A 34 18.78 -9.58 12.45
CA GLU A 34 19.55 -8.82 11.45
C GLU A 34 18.84 -8.66 10.08
N ARG A 35 17.51 -8.55 10.12
CA ARG A 35 16.64 -8.49 8.93
C ARG A 35 16.11 -7.09 8.62
N LEU A 36 16.41 -6.08 9.41
CA LEU A 36 16.08 -4.68 9.07
C LEU A 36 17.07 -4.12 8.04
N LEU A 37 16.56 -3.43 7.01
CA LEU A 37 17.37 -2.79 5.98
C LEU A 37 17.87 -1.40 6.40
N TYR A 38 17.06 -0.67 7.15
CA TYR A 38 17.29 0.70 7.58
C TYR A 38 17.27 0.76 9.11
N LYS A 39 18.36 1.16 9.75
CA LYS A 39 18.55 1.13 11.23
C LYS A 39 19.36 2.30 11.80
N ASN A 40 19.84 3.19 10.95
CA ASN A 40 20.65 4.35 11.31
C ASN A 40 19.73 5.54 11.54
N PHE A 41 19.26 5.70 12.76
CA PHE A 41 18.39 6.81 13.13
C PHE A 41 19.20 8.02 13.61
N PRO A 42 18.76 9.26 13.31
CA PRO A 42 17.46 9.61 12.71
C PRO A 42 17.39 9.57 11.17
N GLU A 43 18.50 9.38 10.46
CA GLU A 43 18.60 9.52 9.01
C GLU A 43 17.65 8.58 8.25
N ASP A 44 17.53 7.35 8.71
CA ASP A 44 16.71 6.31 8.08
C ASP A 44 15.20 6.47 8.34
N TRP A 45 14.78 7.49 9.10
CA TRP A 45 13.36 7.67 9.45
C TRP A 45 12.45 7.86 8.22
N ASP A 46 12.99 8.43 7.14
CA ASP A 46 12.26 8.68 5.90
C ASP A 46 11.74 7.39 5.25
N HIS A 47 12.38 6.24 5.51
CA HIS A 47 11.97 4.94 5.00
C HIS A 47 10.76 4.33 5.71
N TYR A 48 10.37 4.86 6.88
CA TYR A 48 9.32 4.30 7.74
C TYR A 48 7.92 4.85 7.40
N ASP A 49 7.63 5.09 6.11
CA ASP A 49 6.38 5.69 5.62
C ASP A 49 5.32 4.67 5.13
N MET A 50 5.60 3.37 5.26
CA MET A 50 4.76 2.25 4.81
C MET A 50 4.65 2.04 3.30
N THR A 51 5.43 2.77 2.49
CA THR A 51 5.41 2.70 1.03
C THR A 51 6.56 1.90 0.43
N GLU A 52 7.49 1.41 1.25
CA GLU A 52 8.59 0.56 0.82
C GLU A 52 8.86 -0.65 1.74
N VAL A 53 9.66 -1.59 1.24
CA VAL A 53 10.10 -2.77 1.99
C VAL A 53 11.33 -2.42 2.81
N ILE A 54 11.19 -2.35 4.13
CA ILE A 54 12.29 -1.98 5.05
C ILE A 54 12.92 -3.16 5.79
N TYR A 55 12.59 -4.38 5.39
CA TYR A 55 13.10 -5.60 6.02
C TYR A 55 13.27 -6.73 5.00
N LYS A 56 14.10 -7.73 5.32
CA LYS A 56 14.30 -8.95 4.53
C LYS A 56 13.24 -10.00 4.90
N PRO A 57 12.31 -10.38 4.01
CA PRO A 57 11.38 -11.50 4.25
C PRO A 57 12.15 -12.84 4.39
N LEU A 58 11.52 -13.87 4.96
CA LEU A 58 12.19 -15.17 5.19
C LEU A 58 12.32 -16.03 3.93
N LEU A 59 11.39 -15.90 3.00
CA LEU A 59 11.20 -16.84 1.88
C LEU A 59 11.47 -16.23 0.51
N ILE A 60 11.50 -14.90 0.43
CA ILE A 60 11.62 -14.14 -0.82
C ILE A 60 12.53 -12.94 -0.58
N GLU A 61 13.17 -12.48 -1.65
CA GLU A 61 13.98 -11.26 -1.61
C GLU A 61 13.10 -10.02 -1.45
N PRO A 62 13.60 -8.94 -0.80
CA PRO A 62 12.87 -7.67 -0.67
C PRO A 62 12.35 -7.13 -2.01
N GLN A 63 13.17 -7.26 -3.06
CA GLN A 63 12.83 -6.81 -4.41
C GLN A 63 11.66 -7.60 -5.01
N GLU A 64 11.56 -8.89 -4.72
CA GLU A 64 10.46 -9.73 -5.18
C GLU A 64 9.14 -9.32 -4.49
N LEU A 65 9.19 -9.02 -3.20
CA LEU A 65 8.05 -8.46 -2.47
C LEU A 65 7.62 -7.10 -3.04
N ALA A 66 8.59 -6.23 -3.34
CA ALA A 66 8.33 -4.92 -3.92
C ALA A 66 7.68 -5.04 -5.32
N HIS A 67 8.17 -5.95 -6.15
CA HIS A 67 7.60 -6.24 -7.47
C HIS A 67 6.15 -6.76 -7.36
N ALA A 68 5.92 -7.76 -6.50
CA ALA A 68 4.59 -8.33 -6.31
C ALA A 68 3.57 -7.30 -5.77
N MET A 69 4.01 -6.37 -4.92
CA MET A 69 3.20 -5.24 -4.47
C MET A 69 2.93 -4.26 -5.61
N SER A 70 3.94 -3.92 -6.41
CA SER A 70 3.79 -3.04 -7.57
C SER A 70 2.75 -3.58 -8.56
N GLU A 71 2.86 -4.85 -8.95
CA GLU A 71 1.87 -5.52 -9.81
C GLU A 71 0.46 -5.50 -9.19
N SER A 72 0.37 -5.71 -7.87
CA SER A 72 -0.90 -5.66 -7.15
C SER A 72 -1.49 -4.25 -7.16
N ASN A 73 -0.68 -3.22 -6.92
CA ASN A 73 -1.08 -1.81 -6.93
C ASN A 73 -1.55 -1.37 -8.32
N HIS A 74 -0.84 -1.75 -9.39
CA HIS A 74 -1.25 -1.46 -10.76
C HIS A 74 -2.63 -2.04 -11.10
N ARG A 75 -2.94 -3.24 -10.60
CA ARG A 75 -4.25 -3.88 -10.79
C ARG A 75 -5.34 -3.25 -9.94
N LEU A 76 -5.05 -2.95 -8.67
CA LEU A 76 -6.01 -2.39 -7.71
C LEU A 76 -6.38 -0.95 -8.04
N TYR A 77 -5.39 -0.11 -8.35
CA TYR A 77 -5.55 1.32 -8.67
C TYR A 77 -5.66 1.60 -10.17
N ASN A 78 -6.05 0.60 -10.96
CA ASN A 78 -6.42 0.83 -12.36
C ASN A 78 -7.59 1.83 -12.43
N ARG A 79 -7.53 2.79 -13.37
CA ARG A 79 -8.55 3.85 -13.53
C ARG A 79 -9.96 3.27 -13.72
N LEU A 80 -10.08 2.16 -14.45
CA LEU A 80 -11.37 1.47 -14.63
C LEU A 80 -11.88 0.85 -13.32
N SER A 81 -10.98 0.32 -12.48
CA SER A 81 -11.33 -0.22 -11.15
C SER A 81 -11.85 0.90 -10.23
N ILE A 82 -11.17 2.05 -10.21
CA ILE A 82 -11.57 3.22 -9.42
C ILE A 82 -12.93 3.75 -9.90
N TRP A 83 -13.13 3.88 -11.21
CA TRP A 83 -14.42 4.34 -11.75
C TRP A 83 -15.57 3.36 -11.48
N ARG A 84 -15.33 2.05 -11.58
CA ARG A 84 -16.34 1.03 -11.20
C ARG A 84 -16.70 1.13 -9.72
N LYS A 85 -15.73 1.39 -8.84
CA LYS A 85 -15.98 1.61 -7.40
C LYS A 85 -16.81 2.86 -7.17
N PHE A 86 -16.49 3.97 -7.83
CA PHE A 86 -17.31 5.18 -7.81
C PHE A 86 -18.77 4.89 -8.20
N ALA A 87 -18.99 4.21 -9.32
CA ALA A 87 -20.34 3.90 -9.79
C ALA A 87 -21.09 2.97 -8.82
N LYS A 88 -20.39 1.99 -8.23
CA LYS A 88 -20.95 1.09 -7.21
C LYS A 88 -21.32 1.84 -5.92
N THR A 89 -20.43 2.68 -5.41
CA THR A 89 -20.68 3.51 -4.22
C THR A 89 -21.85 4.44 -4.46
N TRP A 90 -21.89 5.14 -5.59
CA TRP A 90 -23.00 6.02 -5.92
C TRP A 90 -24.34 5.27 -5.98
N ARG A 91 -24.39 4.09 -6.60
CA ARG A 91 -25.62 3.26 -6.64
C ARG A 91 -26.02 2.73 -5.27
N ALA A 92 -25.06 2.37 -4.41
CA ALA A 92 -25.33 1.81 -3.10
C ALA A 92 -25.76 2.86 -2.06
N THR A 93 -25.12 4.03 -2.05
CA THR A 93 -25.39 5.09 -1.06
C THR A 93 -26.39 6.12 -1.55
N ARG A 94 -26.65 6.19 -2.87
CA ARG A 94 -27.40 7.28 -3.54
C ARG A 94 -26.86 8.68 -3.25
N SER A 95 -25.64 8.78 -2.73
CA SER A 95 -24.99 10.02 -2.35
C SER A 95 -23.81 10.29 -3.28
N PHE A 96 -23.93 11.36 -4.08
CA PHE A 96 -22.87 11.77 -5.01
C PHE A 96 -21.63 12.27 -4.26
N THR A 97 -21.81 12.97 -3.14
CA THR A 97 -20.71 13.49 -2.31
C THR A 97 -19.88 12.35 -1.73
N THR A 98 -20.52 11.29 -1.23
CA THR A 98 -19.84 10.08 -0.73
C THR A 98 -19.07 9.38 -1.83
N ALA A 99 -19.67 9.24 -3.03
CA ALA A 99 -18.99 8.65 -4.18
C ALA A 99 -17.77 9.47 -4.62
N MET A 100 -17.89 10.81 -4.66
CA MET A 100 -16.79 11.71 -4.99
C MET A 100 -15.66 11.69 -3.97
N TRP A 101 -15.98 11.63 -2.67
CA TRP A 101 -14.99 11.45 -1.62
C TRP A 101 -14.23 10.13 -1.79
N ALA A 102 -14.95 9.02 -2.00
CA ALA A 102 -14.31 7.73 -2.24
C ALA A 102 -13.42 7.74 -3.51
N TYR A 103 -13.87 8.42 -4.57
CA TYR A 103 -13.06 8.59 -5.79
C TYR A 103 -11.79 9.39 -5.51
N SER A 104 -11.88 10.55 -4.84
CA SER A 104 -10.70 11.37 -4.54
C SER A 104 -9.70 10.64 -3.64
N SER A 105 -10.19 9.91 -2.62
CA SER A 105 -9.35 9.06 -1.77
C SER A 105 -8.62 7.98 -2.57
N ASN A 106 -9.31 7.26 -3.47
CA ASN A 106 -8.64 6.26 -4.32
C ASN A 106 -7.61 6.87 -5.29
N ILE A 107 -7.84 8.10 -5.79
CA ILE A 107 -6.85 8.81 -6.61
C ILE A 107 -5.63 9.20 -5.77
N ASN A 108 -5.82 9.68 -4.54
CA ASN A 108 -4.72 9.97 -3.63
C ASN A 108 -3.89 8.71 -3.34
N TYR A 109 -4.53 7.59 -2.98
CA TYR A 109 -3.82 6.34 -2.75
C TYR A 109 -3.14 5.78 -4.00
N ARG A 110 -3.73 5.97 -5.19
CA ARG A 110 -3.06 5.66 -6.45
C ARG A 110 -1.76 6.45 -6.61
N ASN A 111 -1.77 7.74 -6.29
CA ASN A 111 -0.59 8.59 -6.43
C ASN A 111 0.50 8.21 -5.44
N VAL A 112 0.14 7.87 -4.19
CA VAL A 112 1.10 7.35 -3.21
C VAL A 112 1.67 6.00 -3.67
N ALA A 113 0.81 5.07 -4.07
CA ALA A 113 1.21 3.71 -4.43
C ALA A 113 2.00 3.60 -5.75
N LEU A 114 1.80 4.52 -6.70
CA LEU A 114 2.46 4.50 -8.01
C LEU A 114 3.50 5.62 -8.20
N GLY A 115 3.50 6.66 -7.35
CA GLY A 115 4.39 7.81 -7.47
C GLY A 115 5.82 7.56 -6.98
N GLN A 116 6.02 6.59 -6.08
CA GLN A 116 7.33 6.25 -5.50
C GLN A 116 8.27 5.51 -6.49
N HIS A 117 7.76 4.98 -7.62
CA HIS A 117 8.58 4.25 -8.61
C HIS A 117 9.39 5.14 -9.59
N GLN A 118 9.51 6.44 -9.34
CA GLN A 118 10.30 7.36 -10.19
C GLN A 118 11.70 7.69 -9.64
N GLY A 119 12.12 7.09 -8.52
CA GLY A 119 13.46 7.25 -7.97
C GLY A 119 14.16 5.91 -7.76
N ILE A 120 14.76 5.39 -8.84
CA ILE A 120 15.92 4.48 -8.78
C ILE A 120 16.96 5.05 -9.73
#